data_AF-A0A962MEW4-F1
#
_entry.id   AF-A0A962MEW4-F1
#
_cell.length_a   1.000
_cell.length_b   1.000
_cell.length_c   1.000
_cell.angle_alpha   90.00
_cell.angle_beta   90.00
_cell.angle_gamma   90.00
#
_symmetry.space_group_name_H-M   'P 1'
#
loop_
_entity.id
_entity.type
_entity.pdbx_description
1 polymer ?
#
loop_
_entity_poly.entity_id
_entity_poly.type
_entity_poly.pdbx_seq_one_letter_code
_entity_poly.pdbx_strand_id
1 'polypeptide(L)'
;MREATAGTAVAATLLFRSAFSMLEDTRERVVVEENVGAFAKSERSYDGKIQAAWSQPSTPMTYEQVAHIFEAGIKTATPSGTGPYVRSYDYPYSGTSVNTIKTYTIETGSATVSE
;
A
#
# COMPACT_ATOMS: atom_id res chain seq x y z
N MET A 1 -5.90 -6.74 3.01
CA MET A 1 -7.34 -6.39 3.14
C MET A 1 -7.50 -4.87 3.15
N ARG A 2 -8.66 -4.36 2.73
CA ARG A 2 -8.96 -2.92 2.79
C ARG A 2 -9.12 -2.47 4.24
N GLU A 3 -8.48 -1.37 4.61
CA GLU A 3 -8.59 -0.79 5.95
C GLU A 3 -9.84 0.09 6.08
N ALA A 4 -10.51 0.01 7.23
CA ALA A 4 -11.60 0.93 7.55
C ALA A 4 -11.05 2.31 7.99
N THR A 5 -9.95 2.28 8.73
CA THR A 5 -9.19 3.45 9.20
C THR A 5 -7.75 3.28 8.77
N ALA A 6 -7.20 4.28 8.09
CA ALA A 6 -5.83 4.22 7.58
C ALA A 6 -4.82 3.93 8.71
N GLY A 7 -3.98 2.93 8.50
CA GLY A 7 -2.98 2.47 9.48
C GLY A 7 -3.50 1.49 10.52
N THR A 8 -4.78 1.11 10.48
CA THR A 8 -5.34 0.05 11.33
C THR A 8 -5.34 -1.26 10.55
N ALA A 9 -4.44 -2.17 10.92
CA ALA A 9 -4.31 -3.45 10.26
C ALA A 9 -5.60 -4.28 10.31
N VAL A 10 -5.97 -4.87 9.18
CA VAL A 10 -7.12 -5.77 9.05
C VAL A 10 -6.66 -7.11 8.48
N ALA A 11 -7.15 -8.21 9.06
CA ALA A 11 -6.82 -9.57 8.63
C ALA A 11 -7.01 -9.77 7.12
N ALA A 12 -6.00 -10.34 6.45
CA ALA A 12 -6.06 -10.64 5.03
C ALA A 12 -7.04 -11.80 4.75
N THR A 13 -8.07 -11.52 3.95
CA THR A 13 -9.08 -12.53 3.54
C THR A 13 -8.99 -12.90 2.06
N LEU A 14 -8.20 -12.16 1.27
CA LEU A 14 -8.05 -12.36 -0.17
C LEU A 14 -6.58 -12.58 -0.53
N LEU A 15 -6.30 -13.65 -1.27
CA LEU A 15 -4.99 -13.95 -1.80
C LEU A 15 -4.77 -13.22 -3.12
N PHE A 16 -3.74 -12.39 -3.19
CA PHE A 16 -3.33 -11.77 -4.44
C PHE A 16 -2.63 -12.82 -5.32
N ARG A 17 -3.30 -13.24 -6.39
CA ARG A 17 -2.78 -14.19 -7.37
C ARG A 17 -1.84 -13.47 -8.33
N SER A 18 -0.61 -13.28 -7.92
CA SER A 18 0.47 -12.85 -8.81
C SER A 18 1.71 -13.71 -8.63
N ALA A 19 2.72 -13.48 -9.49
CA ALA A 19 4.06 -13.91 -9.14
C ALA A 19 4.44 -13.31 -7.78
N PHE A 20 5.17 -14.06 -6.97
CA PHE A 20 5.58 -13.61 -5.65
C PHE A 20 6.63 -12.51 -5.79
N SER A 21 6.42 -11.41 -5.06
CA SER A 21 7.38 -10.32 -4.91
C SER A 21 7.35 -9.90 -3.46
N MET A 22 8.51 -9.92 -2.79
CA MET A 22 8.60 -9.55 -1.38
C MET A 22 8.42 -8.04 -1.19
N LEU A 23 7.90 -7.68 -0.02
CA LEU A 23 7.85 -6.30 0.43
C LEU A 23 9.28 -5.84 0.76
N GLU A 24 9.69 -4.69 0.22
CA GLU A 24 10.95 -4.05 0.57
C GLU A 24 10.73 -3.05 1.71
N ASP A 25 11.60 -3.10 2.70
CA ASP A 25 11.63 -2.14 3.80
C ASP A 25 12.45 -0.92 3.38
N THR A 26 11.77 0.19 3.09
CA THR A 26 12.38 1.44 2.61
C THR A 26 12.45 2.51 3.70
N ARG A 27 12.50 2.09 4.98
CA ARG A 27 12.62 3.03 6.11
C ARG A 27 13.89 3.87 6.00
N GLU A 28 13.74 5.16 6.29
CA GLU A 28 14.85 6.11 6.31
C GLU A 28 15.25 6.38 7.76
N ARG A 29 16.39 5.82 8.18
CA ARG A 29 16.94 6.05 9.52
C ARG A 29 17.98 7.17 9.47
N VAL A 30 17.72 8.24 10.21
CA VAL A 30 18.61 9.39 10.30
C VAL A 30 19.36 9.30 11.64
N VAL A 31 20.68 9.34 11.57
CA VAL A 31 21.55 9.51 12.74
C VAL A 31 21.83 11.00 12.89
N VAL A 32 21.32 11.61 13.96
CA VAL A 32 21.64 13.00 14.28
C VAL A 32 22.89 13.00 15.14
N GLU A 33 23.91 13.68 14.65
CA GLU A 33 25.10 13.99 15.43
C GLU A 33 24.76 15.14 16.38
N GLU A 34 24.75 14.87 17.68
CA GLU A 34 24.53 15.87 18.71
C GLU A 34 25.88 16.22 19.36
N ASN A 35 26.24 17.50 19.33
CA ASN A 35 27.48 17.98 19.94
C ASN A 35 27.17 18.51 21.35
N VAL A 36 27.14 17.60 22.33
CA VAL A 36 26.68 17.88 23.70
C VAL A 36 27.77 18.37 24.65
N GLY A 37 28.97 18.69 24.15
CA GLY A 37 30.11 19.10 24.99
C GLY A 37 30.65 17.98 25.90
N ALA A 38 30.26 16.74 25.66
CA ALA A 38 30.75 15.55 26.35
C ALA A 38 31.83 14.85 25.52
N PHE A 39 32.88 14.33 26.16
CA PHE A 39 33.94 13.53 25.51
C PHE A 39 33.44 12.22 24.88
N ALA A 40 32.21 11.79 25.22
CA ALA A 40 31.55 10.62 24.66
C ALA A 40 30.55 11.05 23.58
N LYS A 41 30.64 10.41 22.42
CA LYS A 41 29.75 10.64 21.28
C LYS A 41 28.34 10.17 21.65
N SER A 42 27.41 11.11 21.82
CA SER A 42 25.99 10.81 22.04
C SER A 42 25.30 10.78 20.67
N GLU A 43 24.99 9.59 20.17
CA GLU A 43 24.31 9.44 18.89
C GLU A 43 22.82 9.22 19.11
N ARG A 44 21.98 10.10 18.55
CA ARG A 44 20.53 9.94 18.56
C ARG A 44 20.07 9.54 17.17
N SER A 45 19.64 8.29 17.01
CA SER A 45 18.97 7.84 15.78
C SER A 45 17.46 7.95 15.90
N TYR A 46 16.79 8.46 14.88
CA TYR A 46 15.33 8.35 14.73
C TYR A 46 14.99 7.86 13.32
N ASP A 47 13.87 7.14 13.21
CA ASP A 47 13.32 6.75 11.91
C ASP A 47 12.48 7.92 11.37
N GLY A 48 12.96 8.57 10.32
CA GLY A 48 12.30 9.73 9.73
C GLY A 48 11.06 9.37 8.92
N LYS A 49 11.04 8.14 8.37
CA LYS A 49 9.90 7.59 7.62
C LYS A 49 9.84 6.08 7.81
N ILE A 50 8.64 5.57 8.06
CA ILE A 50 8.33 4.15 8.01
C ILE A 50 7.61 3.91 6.68
N GLN A 51 8.31 3.28 5.74
CA GLN A 51 7.78 3.00 4.41
C GLN A 51 8.08 1.57 4.04
N ALA A 52 7.16 1.00 3.27
CA ALA A 52 7.37 -0.28 2.61
C ALA A 52 7.03 -0.10 1.13
N ALA A 53 7.90 -0.59 0.27
CA ALA A 53 7.70 -0.59 -1.17
C ALA A 53 7.34 -1.99 -1.64
N TRP A 54 6.39 -2.07 -2.56
CA TRP A 54 6.03 -3.33 -3.21
C TRP A 54 6.12 -3.19 -4.72
N SER A 55 7.06 -3.91 -5.32
CA SER A 55 7.16 -3.99 -6.78
C SER A 55 6.19 -5.06 -7.27
N GLN A 56 5.08 -4.62 -7.86
CA GLN A 56 4.04 -5.53 -8.33
C GLN A 56 4.47 -6.17 -9.66
N PRO A 57 4.67 -7.50 -9.72
CA PRO A 57 5.08 -8.16 -10.96
C PRO A 57 3.95 -8.16 -11.98
N SER A 58 4.31 -8.22 -13.27
CA SER A 58 3.34 -8.26 -14.36
C SER A 58 2.51 -9.54 -14.31
N THR A 59 1.19 -9.42 -14.15
CA THR A 59 0.30 -10.57 -14.15
C THR A 59 -0.99 -10.29 -14.91
N PRO A 60 -1.67 -11.33 -15.43
CA PRO A 60 -2.98 -11.17 -16.04
C PRO A 60 -3.95 -10.48 -15.09
N MET A 61 -4.63 -9.45 -15.59
CA MET A 61 -5.53 -8.63 -14.80
C MET A 61 -6.86 -9.37 -14.59
N THR A 62 -7.10 -9.86 -13.38
CA THR A 62 -8.39 -10.44 -13.01
C THR A 62 -9.36 -9.35 -12.55
N TYR A 63 -10.66 -9.58 -12.76
CA TYR A 63 -11.72 -8.62 -12.40
C TYR A 63 -11.82 -8.39 -10.88
N GLU A 64 -11.37 -9.35 -10.06
CA GLU A 64 -11.37 -9.27 -8.60
C GLU A 64 -10.19 -8.45 -8.08
N GLN A 65 -9.01 -8.61 -8.69
CA GLN A 65 -7.78 -7.94 -8.26
C GLN A 65 -7.70 -6.49 -8.75
N VAL A 66 -8.21 -6.20 -9.96
CA VAL A 66 -8.10 -4.87 -10.55
C VAL A 66 -8.81 -3.79 -9.73
N ALA A 67 -9.94 -4.13 -9.11
CA ALA A 67 -10.69 -3.20 -8.27
C ALA A 67 -9.85 -2.74 -7.06
N HIS A 68 -9.09 -3.64 -6.44
CA HIS A 68 -8.24 -3.30 -5.30
C HIS A 68 -7.09 -2.35 -5.69
N ILE A 69 -6.49 -2.55 -6.86
CA ILE A 69 -5.42 -1.68 -7.37
C ILE A 69 -5.96 -0.26 -7.63
N PHE A 70 -7.12 -0.15 -8.29
CA PHE A 70 -7.71 1.15 -8.58
C PHE A 70 -8.27 1.86 -7.34
N GLU A 71 -8.73 1.11 -6.34
CA GLU A 71 -9.09 1.67 -5.03
C GLU A 71 -7.89 2.22 -4.26
N ALA A 72 -6.73 1.58 -4.39
CA ALA A 72 -5.49 2.02 -3.75
C ALA A 72 -4.86 3.24 -4.43
N GLY A 73 -5.01 3.38 -5.76
CA GLY A 73 -4.35 4.45 -6.54
C GLY A 73 -5.25 5.59 -7.01
N ILE A 74 -6.55 5.35 -7.18
CA ILE A 74 -7.47 6.34 -7.78
C ILE A 74 -8.62 6.65 -6.82
N LYS A 75 -9.67 5.81 -6.79
CA LYS A 75 -10.86 5.97 -5.93
C LYS A 75 -11.67 4.68 -5.91
N THR A 76 -12.56 4.53 -4.93
CA THR A 76 -13.58 3.49 -4.99
C THR A 76 -14.66 3.86 -6.00
N ALA A 77 -14.81 3.06 -7.06
CA ALA A 77 -15.86 3.22 -8.06
C ALA A 77 -16.93 2.13 -7.89
N THR A 78 -18.17 2.52 -7.62
CA THR A 78 -19.30 1.60 -7.57
C THR A 78 -19.61 1.11 -8.98
N PRO A 79 -19.72 -0.21 -9.21
CA PRO A 79 -20.12 -0.73 -10.51
C PRO A 79 -21.55 -0.28 -10.84
N SER A 80 -21.76 0.16 -12.08
CA SER A 80 -23.06 0.51 -12.62
C SER A 80 -23.41 -0.33 -13.86
N GLY A 81 -24.70 -0.39 -14.17
CA GLY A 81 -25.25 -1.12 -15.32
C GLY A 81 -25.82 -2.50 -14.97
N THR A 82 -26.71 -2.98 -15.86
CA THR A 82 -27.36 -4.30 -15.84
C THR A 82 -26.80 -5.22 -16.95
N GLY A 83 -25.60 -4.90 -17.46
CA GLY A 83 -24.79 -5.60 -18.47
C GLY A 83 -23.32 -5.61 -18.01
N PRO A 84 -22.27 -5.81 -18.86
CA PRO A 84 -20.90 -5.87 -18.34
C PRO A 84 -20.64 -4.66 -17.45
N TYR A 85 -20.31 -4.91 -16.19
CA TYR A 85 -20.28 -3.86 -15.17
C TYR A 85 -19.30 -2.77 -15.58
N VAL A 86 -19.76 -1.52 -15.53
CA VAL A 86 -18.93 -0.34 -15.83
C VAL A 86 -18.50 0.29 -14.52
N ARG A 87 -17.20 0.63 -14.42
CA ARG A 87 -16.65 1.42 -13.32
C ARG A 87 -16.02 2.68 -13.88
N SER A 88 -16.53 3.84 -13.47
CA SER A 88 -16.05 5.15 -13.93
C SER A 88 -15.05 5.76 -12.96
N TYR A 89 -13.90 6.18 -13.48
CA TYR A 89 -12.83 6.79 -12.72
C TYR A 89 -12.55 8.21 -13.22
N ASP A 90 -13.40 9.15 -12.81
CA ASP A 90 -13.24 10.56 -13.22
C ASP A 90 -11.96 11.14 -12.64
N TYR A 91 -11.21 11.82 -13.50
CA TYR A 91 -10.03 12.58 -13.13
C TYR A 91 -10.45 13.95 -12.58
N PRO A 92 -10.08 14.31 -11.34
CA PRO A 92 -10.42 15.61 -10.78
C PRO A 92 -9.56 16.70 -11.43
N TYR A 93 -10.12 17.41 -12.40
CA TYR A 93 -9.43 18.47 -13.14
C TYR A 93 -9.63 19.88 -12.55
N SER A 94 -10.59 20.04 -11.62
CA SER A 94 -10.98 21.35 -11.08
C SER A 94 -10.14 21.85 -9.91
N GLY A 95 -9.15 21.07 -9.45
CA GLY A 95 -8.20 21.47 -8.39
C GLY A 95 -8.78 21.61 -6.98
N THR A 96 -10.09 21.48 -6.80
CA THR A 96 -10.79 21.67 -5.50
C THR A 96 -11.26 20.37 -4.86
N SER A 97 -11.13 19.23 -5.54
CA SER A 97 -11.46 17.91 -5.01
C SER A 97 -10.33 16.94 -5.32
N VAL A 98 -9.85 16.23 -4.30
CA VAL A 98 -8.85 15.16 -4.44
C VAL A 98 -9.56 13.83 -4.28
N ASN A 99 -9.27 12.89 -5.17
CA ASN A 99 -9.84 11.55 -5.03
C ASN A 99 -9.36 10.90 -3.73
N THR A 100 -10.29 10.29 -3.00
CA THR A 100 -9.96 9.59 -1.75
C THR A 100 -9.54 8.15 -2.07
N ILE A 101 -8.27 7.85 -1.83
CA ILE A 101 -7.72 6.49 -1.92
C ILE A 101 -8.11 5.66 -0.70
N LYS A 102 -8.04 4.34 -0.84
CA LYS A 102 -8.17 3.40 0.29
C LYS A 102 -6.81 2.79 0.62
N THR A 103 -6.50 2.70 1.91
CA THR A 103 -5.31 2.03 2.39
C THR A 103 -5.57 0.54 2.58
N TYR A 104 -4.50 -0.23 2.48
CA TYR A 104 -4.55 -1.69 2.46
C TYR A 104 -3.51 -2.25 3.41
N THR A 105 -3.92 -3.21 4.22
CA THR A 105 -3.02 -4.10 4.92
C THR A 105 -2.57 -5.19 3.95
N ILE A 106 -1.25 -5.33 3.77
CA ILE A 106 -0.66 -6.37 2.91
C ILE A 106 0.08 -7.34 3.81
N GLU A 107 -0.35 -8.60 3.78
CA GLU A 107 0.37 -9.70 4.41
C GLU A 107 1.14 -10.43 3.32
N THR A 108 2.47 -10.46 3.44
CA THR A 108 3.35 -11.14 2.48
C THR A 108 4.05 -12.30 3.17
N GLY A 109 4.09 -13.45 2.51
CA GLY A 109 4.75 -14.65 3.00
C GLY A 109 4.61 -15.77 1.98
N SER A 110 5.61 -16.64 1.91
CA SER A 110 5.50 -17.87 1.12
C SER A 110 4.77 -18.92 1.97
N ALA A 111 3.54 -19.25 1.60
CA ALA A 111 2.89 -20.45 2.11
C ALA A 111 3.39 -21.66 1.30
N THR A 112 3.95 -22.67 1.96
CA THR A 112 4.10 -23.99 1.34
C THR A 112 2.69 -24.55 1.15
N VAL A 113 2.23 -24.63 -0.10
CA VAL A 113 1.00 -25.37 -0.40
C VAL A 113 1.39 -26.84 -0.41
N SER A 114 1.19 -27.54 0.70
CA SER A 114 1.24 -29.01 0.68
C SER A 114 -0.01 -29.49 -0.06
N GLU A 115 0.20 -30.21 -1.16
CA GLU A 115 -0.86 -30.97 -1.86
C GLU A 115 -1.46 -32.05 -0.96
#